data_AF-A0A511KC53-F1
#
_entry.id   AF-A0A511KC53-F1
#
_cell.length_a   1.000
_cell.length_b   1.000
_cell.length_c   1.000
_cell.angle_alpha   90.00
_cell.angle_beta   90.00
_cell.angle_gamma   90.00
#
_symmetry.space_group_name_H-M   'P 1'
#
loop_
_entity.id
_entity.type
_entity.pdbx_description
1 polymer ?
#
loop_
_entity_poly.entity_id
_entity_poly.type
_entity_poly.pdbx_seq_one_letter_code
_entity_poly.pdbx_strand_id
1 'polypeptide(L)'
;MSTDPAPFLRSSPLGKYIRRLGVVLSKLTFEETCDWWKGFVRWVEGEKAGTRREVDPFAKARLRQDYHLSRELVRTFATEGNGGVSPQQALLHLALVEYEDGGYAEARIALDEATHIARTVGDKTCLAKCNSLRKRLDAASTPGKTVADAAPSTLDSGGPSTDSPRDLLWEGDPIDSLFPLLYTSQASYHSYLFPPVPPPPTTRQPQDEAEKEKKKAQKVAGEADPDWETGWHATAAGLWEEMGIYSLAELHESLALDFVDPLKPSWDIKLSILSRQTQRESLRFLRVSTLQLLLSAVDTRGKREGMGMKDVREWREMVWTVERDWARRSGRKRDELAAQRFLTRPTLPTSPDGDAPLHTRLSQAYTNHHRSTQTLSTRTRLTSLLDLIELRLSSAGPGETAEAERGLEDLRKVWTELLSLQEEGEGESEELSRAREVKATLEIVLSAGEDSRLPPIVETLEAILHNYLRLSLLPSALRALDTLVRLADHLHIAATESGQSALWRQRRDDFAKRWIELDDTLAAGKGIEQDDSLTKERWDKLARVVEQVAKAVEISIR
;
A
#
# COMPACT_ATOMS: atom_id res chain seq x y z
N MET A 1 -33.88 59.70 11.71
CA MET A 1 -32.47 59.46 11.34
C MET A 1 -32.45 58.20 10.50
N SER A 2 -32.19 58.30 9.19
CA SER A 2 -32.19 57.12 8.30
C SER A 2 -31.02 56.23 8.68
N THR A 3 -31.31 55.02 9.14
CA THR A 3 -30.34 53.99 9.55
C THR A 3 -29.89 53.16 8.35
N ASP A 4 -29.61 53.82 7.22
CA ASP A 4 -29.05 53.12 6.07
C ASP A 4 -27.53 53.07 6.21
N PRO A 5 -26.91 51.88 6.17
CA PRO A 5 -25.46 51.76 6.27
C PRO A 5 -24.81 52.53 5.11
N ALA A 6 -23.70 53.22 5.42
CA ALA A 6 -22.97 53.99 4.43
C ALA A 6 -22.59 53.12 3.22
N PRO A 7 -22.85 53.58 1.98
CA PRO A 7 -22.55 52.80 0.79
C PRO A 7 -21.06 52.48 0.72
N PHE A 8 -20.73 51.24 0.36
CA PHE A 8 -19.33 50.79 0.23
C PHE A 8 -18.52 51.77 -0.62
N LEU A 9 -17.35 52.15 -0.11
CA LEU A 9 -16.43 53.02 -0.85
C LEU A 9 -16.10 52.38 -2.19
N ARG A 10 -16.44 53.08 -3.26
CA ARG A 10 -16.24 52.64 -4.65
C ARG A 10 -14.79 52.23 -4.91
N SER A 11 -13.82 52.93 -4.36
CA SER A 11 -12.39 52.65 -4.52
C SER A 11 -11.88 51.43 -3.74
N SER A 12 -12.65 50.93 -2.77
CA SER A 12 -12.24 49.80 -1.93
C SER A 12 -12.11 48.50 -2.75
N PRO A 13 -11.26 47.55 -2.33
CA PRO A 13 -11.13 46.24 -2.97
C PRO A 13 -12.49 45.52 -3.11
N LEU A 14 -13.33 45.60 -2.06
CA LEU A 14 -14.67 45.03 -2.06
C LEU A 14 -15.60 45.75 -3.05
N GLY A 15 -15.57 47.08 -3.09
CA GLY A 15 -16.32 47.89 -4.06
C GLY A 15 -15.88 47.66 -5.51
N LYS A 16 -14.61 47.33 -5.75
CA LYS A 16 -14.09 46.92 -7.06
C LYS A 16 -14.55 45.51 -7.43
N TYR A 17 -14.54 44.57 -6.48
CA TYR A 17 -15.03 43.20 -6.68
C TYR A 17 -16.52 43.17 -7.04
N ILE A 18 -17.36 43.85 -6.25
CA ILE A 18 -18.81 43.94 -6.48
C ILE A 18 -19.11 44.55 -7.85
N ARG A 19 -18.37 45.57 -8.28
CA ARG A 19 -18.54 46.16 -9.62
C ARG A 19 -18.09 45.24 -10.74
N ARG A 20 -16.97 44.52 -10.58
CA ARG A 20 -16.58 43.50 -11.57
C ARG A 20 -17.63 42.41 -11.67
N LEU A 21 -18.15 41.93 -10.54
CA LEU A 21 -19.21 40.93 -10.50
C LEU A 21 -20.48 41.45 -11.19
N GLY A 22 -20.90 42.69 -10.90
CA GLY A 22 -22.06 43.30 -11.56
C GLY A 22 -21.87 43.44 -13.08
N VAL A 23 -20.67 43.80 -13.54
CA VAL A 23 -20.35 43.86 -14.98
C VAL A 23 -20.38 42.46 -15.60
N VAL A 24 -19.84 41.44 -14.93
CA VAL A 24 -19.87 40.06 -15.42
C VAL A 24 -21.30 39.55 -15.51
N LEU A 25 -22.09 39.70 -14.44
CA LEU A 25 -23.50 39.28 -14.43
C LEU A 25 -24.34 40.02 -15.48
N SER A 26 -24.07 41.31 -15.71
CA SER A 26 -24.78 42.09 -16.74
C SER A 26 -24.51 41.66 -18.19
N LYS A 27 -23.43 40.89 -18.41
CA LYS A 27 -23.02 40.40 -19.72
C LYS A 27 -23.46 38.96 -19.99
N LEU A 28 -23.96 38.25 -18.98
CA LEU A 28 -24.44 36.88 -19.15
C LEU A 28 -25.76 36.90 -19.90
N THR A 29 -25.90 35.96 -20.83
CA THR A 29 -27.20 35.62 -21.42
C THR A 29 -28.11 34.98 -20.36
N PHE A 30 -29.40 34.89 -20.65
CA PHE A 30 -30.36 34.27 -19.72
C PHE A 30 -29.99 32.81 -19.41
N GLU A 31 -29.56 32.05 -20.42
CA GLU A 31 -29.12 30.65 -20.25
C GLU A 31 -27.88 30.55 -19.35
N GLU A 32 -26.85 31.35 -19.60
CA GLU A 32 -25.64 31.38 -18.77
C GLU A 32 -25.93 31.85 -17.34
N THR A 33 -26.90 32.75 -17.15
CA THR A 33 -27.35 33.20 -15.82
C THR A 33 -28.06 32.09 -15.07
N CYS A 34 -28.91 31.31 -15.76
CA CYS A 34 -29.56 30.14 -15.17
C CYS A 34 -28.54 29.07 -14.77
N ASP A 35 -27.51 28.83 -15.59
CA ASP A 35 -26.47 27.85 -15.28
C ASP A 35 -25.53 28.33 -14.15
N TRP A 36 -25.18 29.61 -14.13
CA TRP A 36 -24.49 30.21 -12.99
C TRP A 36 -25.30 30.08 -11.70
N TRP A 37 -26.61 30.35 -11.74
CA TRP A 37 -27.49 30.24 -10.58
C TRP A 37 -27.62 28.78 -10.09
N LYS A 38 -27.77 27.81 -10.99
CA LYS A 38 -27.72 26.39 -10.64
C LYS A 38 -26.39 26.03 -9.97
N GLY A 39 -25.27 26.49 -10.51
CA GLY A 39 -23.95 26.29 -9.91
C GLY A 39 -23.82 26.93 -8.51
N PHE A 40 -24.42 28.11 -8.33
CA PHE A 40 -24.48 28.81 -7.04
C PHE A 40 -25.35 28.06 -6.01
N VAL A 41 -26.53 27.59 -6.40
CA VAL A 41 -27.42 26.78 -5.53
C VAL A 41 -26.70 25.50 -5.10
N ARG A 42 -26.07 24.79 -6.04
CA ARG A 42 -25.25 23.60 -5.77
C ARG A 42 -24.12 23.90 -4.77
N TRP A 43 -23.44 25.03 -4.93
CA TRP A 43 -22.41 25.49 -3.98
C TRP A 43 -22.96 25.76 -2.57
N VAL A 44 -24.09 26.47 -2.46
CA VAL A 44 -24.75 26.77 -1.18
C VAL A 44 -25.23 25.49 -0.49
N GLU A 45 -25.68 24.51 -1.27
CA GLU A 45 -26.10 23.18 -0.80
C GLU A 45 -24.92 22.25 -0.43
N GLY A 46 -23.67 22.73 -0.57
CA GLY A 46 -22.47 22.02 -0.13
C GLY A 46 -21.83 21.10 -1.18
N GLU A 47 -22.33 21.07 -2.42
CA GLU A 47 -21.53 20.55 -3.53
C GLU A 47 -20.37 21.52 -3.74
N LYS A 48 -19.15 21.10 -3.41
CA LYS A 48 -17.95 21.96 -3.52
C LYS A 48 -17.83 22.52 -4.95
N ALA A 49 -18.19 23.79 -5.15
CA ALA A 49 -17.79 24.60 -6.30
C ALA A 49 -16.32 25.01 -6.18
N GLY A 50 -15.44 24.02 -6.24
CA GLY A 50 -14.23 24.19 -6.99
C GLY A 50 -14.43 23.38 -8.24
N THR A 51 -14.06 23.90 -9.41
CA THR A 51 -13.39 23.02 -10.37
C THR A 51 -12.37 22.26 -9.52
N ARG A 52 -12.66 20.99 -9.19
CA ARG A 52 -11.61 20.06 -8.75
C ARG A 52 -10.54 20.31 -9.78
N ARG A 53 -9.40 20.90 -9.38
CA ARG A 53 -8.23 20.95 -10.27
C ARG A 53 -8.17 19.56 -10.84
N GLU A 54 -8.44 19.45 -12.14
CA GLU A 54 -8.58 18.16 -12.78
C GLU A 54 -7.22 17.51 -12.52
N VAL A 55 -7.20 16.59 -11.56
CA VAL A 55 -5.97 15.95 -11.14
C VAL A 55 -5.51 15.27 -12.39
N ASP A 56 -4.30 15.61 -12.84
CA ASP A 56 -3.69 15.05 -14.03
C ASP A 56 -4.06 13.56 -14.12
N PRO A 57 -4.76 13.11 -15.17
CA PRO A 57 -5.24 11.75 -15.26
C PRO A 57 -4.11 10.73 -15.05
N PHE A 58 -2.88 11.09 -15.43
CA PHE A 58 -1.69 10.28 -15.14
C PHE A 58 -1.38 10.22 -13.64
N ALA A 59 -1.36 11.35 -12.93
CA ALA A 59 -1.18 11.37 -11.48
C ALA A 59 -2.28 10.57 -10.77
N LYS A 60 -3.52 10.61 -11.27
CA LYS A 60 -4.64 9.81 -10.75
C LYS A 60 -4.42 8.31 -10.99
N ALA A 61 -3.98 7.91 -12.18
CA ALA A 61 -3.68 6.52 -12.51
C ALA A 61 -2.50 5.98 -11.67
N ARG A 62 -1.46 6.79 -11.47
CA ARG A 62 -0.32 6.46 -10.61
C ARG A 62 -0.72 6.29 -9.14
N LEU A 63 -1.56 7.19 -8.60
CA LEU A 63 -2.10 7.04 -7.23
C LEU A 63 -2.94 5.76 -7.05
N ARG A 64 -3.60 5.30 -8.12
CA ARG A 64 -4.31 4.01 -8.15
C ARG A 64 -3.40 2.80 -8.25
N GLN A 65 -2.13 3.01 -8.61
CA GLN A 65 -1.21 1.96 -9.05
C GLN A 65 -1.78 1.16 -10.24
N ASP A 66 -2.48 1.85 -11.14
CA ASP A 66 -2.95 1.26 -12.38
C ASP A 66 -1.85 1.38 -13.44
N TYR A 67 -1.00 0.35 -13.50
CA TYR A 67 0.16 0.30 -14.39
C TYR A 67 -0.25 0.46 -15.87
N HIS A 68 -1.29 -0.26 -16.30
CA HIS A 68 -1.74 -0.25 -17.69
C HIS A 68 -2.27 1.11 -18.09
N LEU A 69 -3.17 1.69 -17.29
CA LEU A 69 -3.72 3.01 -17.57
C LEU A 69 -2.64 4.09 -17.54
N SER A 70 -1.71 4.02 -16.59
CA SER A 70 -0.60 4.97 -16.51
C SER A 70 0.28 4.90 -17.77
N ARG A 71 0.57 3.70 -18.25
CA ARG A 71 1.38 3.49 -19.46
C ARG A 71 0.64 3.92 -20.73
N GLU A 72 -0.67 3.71 -20.82
CA GLU A 72 -1.49 4.21 -21.93
C GLU A 72 -1.54 5.73 -21.97
N LEU A 73 -1.76 6.38 -20.83
CA LEU A 73 -1.76 7.84 -20.70
C LEU A 73 -0.40 8.44 -21.07
N VAL A 74 0.70 7.76 -20.75
CA VAL A 74 2.04 8.22 -21.18
C VAL A 74 2.20 8.16 -22.69
N ARG A 75 1.59 7.18 -23.36
CA ARG A 75 1.61 7.10 -24.84
C ARG A 75 0.78 8.22 -25.47
N THR A 76 -0.35 8.60 -24.87
CA THR A 76 -1.19 9.67 -25.41
C THR A 76 -0.56 11.06 -25.25
N PHE A 77 0.26 11.29 -24.20
CA PHE A 77 1.02 12.53 -24.04
C PHE A 77 1.93 12.85 -25.24
N ALA A 78 2.49 11.82 -25.89
CA ALA A 78 3.36 12.01 -27.04
C ALA A 78 2.61 12.34 -28.35
N THR A 79 1.35 11.90 -28.48
CA THR A 79 0.60 11.97 -29.74
C THR A 79 -0.30 13.19 -29.85
N GLU A 80 -0.88 13.65 -28.74
CA GLU A 80 -2.00 14.60 -28.83
C GLU A 80 -1.56 16.06 -29.01
N GLY A 81 -0.29 16.43 -28.79
CA GLY A 81 0.23 17.80 -28.98
C GLY A 81 -0.52 18.89 -28.17
N ASN A 82 -1.52 18.50 -27.40
CA ASN A 82 -2.47 19.33 -26.69
C ASN A 82 -2.07 19.33 -25.22
N GLY A 83 -1.18 20.26 -24.85
CA GLY A 83 -0.97 20.64 -23.46
C GLY A 83 0.35 20.16 -22.83
N GLY A 84 1.43 20.91 -23.10
CA GLY A 84 2.47 21.22 -22.11
C GLY A 84 3.49 20.15 -21.70
N VAL A 85 3.21 18.85 -21.86
CA VAL A 85 4.16 17.79 -21.46
C VAL A 85 5.12 17.50 -22.61
N SER A 86 6.39 17.83 -22.39
CA SER A 86 7.46 17.60 -23.37
C SER A 86 7.79 16.10 -23.53
N PRO A 87 8.27 15.63 -24.69
CA PRO A 87 8.57 14.21 -24.91
C PRO A 87 9.58 13.65 -23.90
N GLN A 88 10.56 14.46 -23.47
CA GLN A 88 11.50 14.06 -22.40
C GLN A 88 10.81 13.85 -21.05
N GLN A 89 9.76 14.62 -20.73
CA GLN A 89 8.99 14.44 -19.50
C GLN A 89 8.10 13.19 -19.57
N ALA A 90 7.52 12.89 -20.73
CA ALA A 90 6.74 11.67 -20.92
C ALA A 90 7.60 10.40 -20.71
N LEU A 91 8.81 10.36 -21.28
CA LEU A 91 9.75 9.25 -21.06
C LEU A 91 10.26 9.17 -19.62
N LEU A 92 10.49 10.31 -18.96
CA LEU A 92 10.81 10.34 -17.53
C LEU A 92 9.65 9.78 -16.68
N HIS A 93 8.41 10.12 -17.02
CA HIS A 93 7.22 9.59 -16.35
C HIS A 93 7.05 8.08 -16.60
N LEU A 94 7.36 7.58 -17.80
CA LEU A 94 7.43 6.15 -18.08
C LEU A 94 8.46 5.46 -17.19
N ALA A 95 9.68 6.00 -17.13
CA ALA A 95 10.75 5.44 -16.30
C ALA A 95 10.36 5.41 -14.81
N LEU A 96 9.62 6.41 -14.32
CA LEU A 96 9.09 6.43 -12.96
C LEU A 96 8.06 5.34 -12.71
N VAL A 97 7.14 5.11 -13.65
CA VAL A 97 6.13 4.04 -13.53
C VAL A 97 6.78 2.66 -13.51
N GLU A 98 7.73 2.41 -14.42
CA GLU A 98 8.48 1.15 -14.46
C GLU A 98 9.34 0.96 -13.19
N TYR A 99 9.95 2.03 -12.68
CA TYR A 99 10.68 1.99 -11.40
C TYR A 99 9.76 1.62 -10.23
N GLU A 100 8.55 2.17 -10.18
CA GLU A 100 7.59 1.90 -9.11
C GLU A 100 7.02 0.47 -9.14
N ASP A 101 6.92 -0.12 -10.33
CA ASP A 101 6.49 -1.52 -10.51
C ASP A 101 7.64 -2.53 -10.30
N GLY A 102 8.88 -2.04 -10.19
CA GLY A 102 10.08 -2.87 -10.05
C GLY A 102 10.67 -3.37 -11.37
N GLY A 103 10.17 -2.87 -12.51
CA GLY A 103 10.74 -3.05 -13.86
C GLY A 103 12.02 -2.23 -14.04
N TYR A 104 13.07 -2.53 -13.27
CA TYR A 104 14.29 -1.70 -13.23
C TYR A 104 15.05 -1.69 -14.56
N ALA A 105 14.98 -2.76 -15.35
CA ALA A 105 15.64 -2.84 -16.65
C ALA A 105 14.95 -1.93 -17.67
N GLU A 106 13.63 -1.98 -17.73
CA GLU A 106 12.77 -1.15 -18.57
C GLU A 106 12.88 0.33 -18.18
N ALA A 107 12.89 0.61 -16.87
CA ALA A 107 13.08 1.95 -16.33
C ALA A 107 14.42 2.55 -16.79
N ARG A 108 15.51 1.77 -16.81
CA ARG A 108 16.83 2.23 -17.29
C ARG A 108 16.81 2.60 -18.76
N ILE A 109 16.20 1.75 -19.60
CA ILE A 109 16.09 2.00 -21.05
C ILE A 109 15.32 3.30 -21.31
N ALA A 110 14.15 3.45 -20.68
CA ALA A 110 13.34 4.67 -20.80
C ALA A 110 14.07 5.91 -20.28
N LEU A 111 14.84 5.77 -19.20
CA LEU A 111 15.62 6.86 -18.60
C LEU A 111 16.82 7.29 -19.45
N ASP A 112 17.52 6.36 -20.09
CA ASP A 112 18.60 6.66 -21.04
C ASP A 112 18.08 7.46 -22.23
N GLU A 113 16.92 7.07 -22.77
CA GLU A 113 16.26 7.80 -23.86
C GLU A 113 15.79 9.19 -23.41
N ALA A 114 15.15 9.30 -22.24
CA ALA A 114 14.76 10.58 -21.65
C ALA A 114 15.96 11.52 -21.46
N THR A 115 17.08 10.98 -20.97
CA THR A 115 18.32 11.73 -20.76
C THR A 115 18.91 12.20 -22.09
N HIS A 116 18.91 11.34 -23.11
CA HIS A 116 19.39 11.69 -24.44
C HIS A 116 18.58 12.86 -25.02
N ILE A 117 17.25 12.79 -25.00
CA ILE A 117 16.38 13.85 -25.52
C ILE A 117 16.49 15.14 -24.66
N ALA A 118 16.59 15.02 -23.33
CA ALA A 118 16.78 16.19 -22.48
C ALA A 118 18.12 16.89 -22.76
N ARG A 119 19.18 16.16 -23.13
CA ARG A 119 20.47 16.75 -23.56
C ARG A 119 20.35 17.45 -24.91
N THR A 120 19.62 16.89 -25.88
CA THR A 120 19.45 17.51 -27.20
C THR A 120 18.61 18.79 -27.12
N VAL A 121 17.59 18.80 -26.25
CA VAL A 121 16.74 19.98 -25.99
C VAL A 121 17.40 20.99 -25.04
N GLY A 122 18.37 20.56 -24.23
CA GLY A 122 19.04 21.41 -23.23
C GLY A 122 18.20 21.64 -21.96
N ASP A 123 17.26 20.75 -21.64
CA ASP A 123 16.39 20.86 -20.47
C ASP A 123 17.12 20.39 -19.19
N LYS A 124 17.77 21.35 -18.53
CA LYS A 124 18.53 21.10 -17.29
C LYS A 124 17.68 20.53 -16.16
N THR A 125 16.39 20.89 -16.09
CA THR A 125 15.50 20.44 -15.02
C THR A 125 15.13 18.97 -15.18
N CYS A 126 14.85 18.54 -16.42
CA CYS A 126 14.62 17.14 -16.73
C CYS A 126 15.89 16.31 -16.51
N LEU A 127 17.06 16.82 -16.88
CA LEU A 127 18.34 16.15 -16.64
C LEU A 127 18.63 15.92 -15.15
N ALA A 128 18.36 16.91 -14.30
CA ALA A 128 18.51 16.76 -12.85
C ALA A 128 17.62 15.62 -12.32
N LYS A 129 16.35 15.58 -12.74
CA LYS A 129 15.41 14.50 -12.38
C LYS A 129 15.85 13.14 -12.92
N CYS A 130 16.39 13.10 -14.15
CA CYS A 130 16.90 11.87 -14.74
C CYS A 130 18.11 11.34 -13.96
N ASN A 131 19.03 12.22 -13.55
CA ASN A 131 20.20 11.86 -12.74
C ASN A 131 19.78 11.35 -11.35
N SER A 132 18.82 12.02 -10.70
CA SER A 132 18.22 11.57 -9.44
C SER A 132 17.64 10.15 -9.56
N LEU A 133 16.81 9.90 -10.58
CA LEU A 133 16.23 8.57 -10.79
C LEU A 133 17.29 7.51 -11.12
N ARG A 134 18.36 7.89 -11.82
CA ARG A 134 19.48 7.00 -12.13
C ARG A 134 20.21 6.55 -10.88
N LYS A 135 20.57 7.48 -9.99
CA LYS A 135 21.20 7.18 -8.69
C LYS A 135 20.34 6.18 -7.91
N ARG A 136 19.02 6.38 -7.87
CA ARG A 136 18.07 5.47 -7.22
C ARG A 136 18.02 4.07 -7.86
N LEU A 137 18.03 4.00 -9.20
CA LEU A 137 18.06 2.73 -9.94
C LEU A 137 19.35 1.95 -9.71
N ASP A 138 20.48 2.64 -9.62
CA ASP A 138 21.79 2.02 -9.36
C ASP A 138 21.88 1.49 -7.92
N ALA A 139 21.35 2.23 -6.95
CA ALA A 139 21.22 1.75 -5.57
C ALA A 139 20.29 0.52 -5.48
N ALA A 140 19.14 0.54 -6.14
CA ALA A 140 18.17 -0.57 -6.11
C ALA A 140 18.66 -1.85 -6.81
N SER A 141 19.50 -1.73 -7.84
CA SER A 141 19.98 -2.87 -8.63
C SER A 141 21.14 -3.63 -7.96
N THR A 142 21.71 -3.09 -6.87
CA THR A 142 22.92 -3.61 -6.25
C THR A 142 22.69 -4.11 -4.81
N PRO A 143 21.72 -5.01 -4.53
CA PRO A 143 21.59 -5.60 -3.20
C PRO A 143 22.67 -6.67 -3.00
N GLY A 144 23.91 -6.27 -2.70
CA GLY A 144 24.95 -7.20 -2.23
C GLY A 144 26.37 -7.04 -2.78
N LYS A 145 26.68 -6.01 -3.59
CA LYS A 145 28.06 -5.75 -4.00
C LYS A 145 28.71 -4.78 -3.01
N THR A 146 29.60 -5.29 -2.17
CA THR A 146 30.45 -4.50 -1.27
C THR A 146 31.22 -3.44 -2.06
N VAL A 147 31.32 -2.26 -1.44
CA VAL A 147 31.71 -0.92 -1.92
C VAL A 147 33.12 -0.81 -2.57
N ALA A 148 33.86 -1.91 -2.76
CA ALA A 148 35.27 -1.84 -3.16
C ALA A 148 35.53 -1.49 -4.64
N ASP A 149 34.56 -1.66 -5.55
CA ASP A 149 34.77 -1.51 -7.01
C ASP A 149 33.98 -0.38 -7.67
N ALA A 150 33.21 0.42 -6.92
CA ALA A 150 32.52 1.58 -7.48
C ALA A 150 33.53 2.71 -7.66
N ALA A 151 34.15 2.80 -8.84
CA ALA A 151 34.99 3.92 -9.20
C ALA A 151 34.22 5.25 -9.03
N PRO A 152 34.83 6.28 -8.40
CA PRO A 152 34.18 7.57 -8.22
C PRO A 152 33.88 8.14 -9.61
N SER A 153 32.60 8.21 -9.94
CA SER A 153 32.15 8.90 -11.14
C SER A 153 32.36 10.40 -10.89
N THR A 154 33.49 10.93 -11.35
CA THR A 154 33.81 12.36 -11.30
C THR A 154 32.80 13.13 -12.14
N LEU A 155 31.70 13.55 -11.54
CA LEU A 155 30.73 14.48 -12.11
C LEU A 155 31.25 15.90 -11.90
N ASP A 156 32.00 16.37 -12.88
CA ASP A 156 32.45 17.76 -13.01
C ASP A 156 31.26 18.59 -13.52
N SER A 157 30.38 19.03 -12.61
CA SER A 157 29.27 19.94 -12.93
C SER A 157 29.29 21.16 -12.01
N GLY A 158 30.09 22.17 -12.37
CA GLY A 158 30.23 23.45 -11.66
C GLY A 158 29.02 24.41 -11.73
N GLY A 159 27.80 23.87 -11.62
CA GLY A 159 26.59 24.67 -11.33
C GLY A 159 26.19 24.51 -9.85
N PRO A 160 25.48 25.48 -9.24
CA PRO A 160 24.89 25.27 -7.92
C PRO A 160 23.94 24.08 -8.03
N SER A 161 24.35 22.93 -7.51
CA SER A 161 23.55 21.73 -7.60
C SER A 161 22.34 21.90 -6.69
N THR A 162 21.18 22.13 -7.30
CA THR A 162 19.88 21.98 -6.62
C THR A 162 19.58 20.48 -6.51
N ASP A 163 20.53 19.71 -5.97
CA ASP A 163 20.34 18.30 -5.74
C ASP A 163 19.25 18.15 -4.67
N SER A 164 18.29 17.26 -4.92
CA SER A 164 17.27 16.97 -3.92
C SER A 164 17.97 16.40 -2.69
N PRO A 165 17.63 16.79 -1.45
CA PRO A 165 18.25 16.24 -0.24
C PRO A 165 18.10 14.72 -0.16
N ARG A 166 17.06 14.18 -0.79
CA ARG A 166 16.83 12.73 -0.94
C ARG A 166 17.85 12.04 -1.83
N ASP A 167 18.48 12.74 -2.77
CA ASP A 167 19.48 12.18 -3.68
C ASP A 167 20.81 11.90 -2.97
N LEU A 168 21.11 12.66 -1.92
CA LEU A 168 22.30 12.49 -1.09
C LEU A 168 22.31 11.15 -0.34
N LEU A 169 21.13 10.61 0.02
CA LEU A 169 21.00 9.29 0.66
C LEU A 169 21.41 8.13 -0.24
N TRP A 170 21.51 8.34 -1.55
CA TRP A 170 21.84 7.30 -2.53
C TRP A 170 23.29 7.36 -3.00
N GLU A 171 24.04 8.39 -2.58
CA GLU A 171 25.49 8.43 -2.71
C GLU A 171 26.03 7.54 -1.61
N GLY A 172 26.28 6.26 -1.93
CA GLY A 172 26.61 5.16 -0.99
C GLY A 172 27.93 5.30 -0.22
N ASP A 173 28.31 6.51 0.14
CA ASP A 173 29.41 6.81 1.03
C ASP A 173 29.03 6.50 2.49
N PRO A 174 30.00 6.23 3.38
CA PRO A 174 29.74 6.02 4.80
C PRO A 174 28.99 7.20 5.43
N ILE A 175 28.18 6.93 6.46
CA ILE A 175 27.34 7.92 7.19
C ILE A 175 28.12 9.20 7.55
N ASP A 176 29.41 9.05 7.86
CA ASP A 176 30.31 10.16 8.23
C ASP A 176 30.50 11.23 7.14
N SER A 177 30.35 10.90 5.86
CA SER A 177 30.45 11.88 4.75
C SER A 177 29.11 12.46 4.33
N LEU A 178 27.99 11.82 4.67
CA LEU A 178 26.65 12.28 4.32
C LEU A 178 26.25 13.56 5.08
N PHE A 179 26.73 13.72 6.32
CA PHE A 179 26.45 14.91 7.12
C PHE A 179 26.99 16.21 6.49
N PRO A 180 28.30 16.32 6.17
CA PRO A 180 28.82 17.47 5.46
C PRO A 180 28.08 17.76 4.15
N LEU A 181 27.70 16.74 3.38
CA LEU A 181 26.94 16.89 2.13
C LEU A 181 25.53 17.44 2.38
N LEU A 182 24.84 16.95 3.42
CA LEU A 182 23.50 17.42 3.78
C LEU A 182 23.49 18.87 4.27
N TYR A 183 24.49 19.28 5.04
CA TYR A 183 24.60 20.67 5.52
C TYR A 183 25.13 21.62 4.45
N THR A 184 26.00 21.17 3.54
CA THR A 184 26.45 21.98 2.40
C THR A 184 25.35 22.18 1.38
N SER A 185 24.50 21.18 1.13
CA SER A 185 23.32 21.33 0.28
C SER A 185 22.31 22.31 0.89
N GLN A 186 22.09 22.27 2.21
CA GLN A 186 21.29 23.27 2.92
C GLN A 186 21.88 24.67 2.85
N ALA A 187 23.19 24.82 3.09
CA ALA A 187 23.84 26.12 2.96
C ALA A 187 23.72 26.67 1.53
N SER A 188 23.82 25.80 0.52
CA SER A 188 23.66 26.15 -0.89
C SER A 188 22.21 26.58 -1.20
N TYR A 189 21.23 25.85 -0.68
CA TYR A 189 19.80 26.17 -0.83
C TYR A 189 19.44 27.49 -0.14
N HIS A 190 19.88 27.72 1.09
CA HIS A 190 19.69 29.01 1.76
C HIS A 190 20.41 30.15 1.07
N SER A 191 21.60 29.92 0.51
CA SER A 191 22.31 30.93 -0.29
C SER A 191 21.57 31.27 -1.58
N TYR A 192 20.80 30.33 -2.13
CA TYR A 192 19.92 30.57 -3.27
C TYR A 192 18.67 31.37 -2.89
N LEU A 193 18.02 31.04 -1.76
CA LEU A 193 16.85 31.77 -1.26
C LEU A 193 17.21 33.18 -0.75
N PHE A 194 18.36 33.30 -0.10
CA PHE A 194 18.87 34.51 0.52
C PHE A 194 20.26 34.82 -0.04
N PRO A 195 20.36 35.27 -1.30
CA PRO A 195 21.64 35.61 -1.89
C PRO A 195 22.33 36.68 -1.02
N PRO A 196 23.63 36.52 -0.72
CA PRO A 196 24.34 37.48 0.11
C PRO A 196 24.22 38.87 -0.51
N VAL A 197 23.92 39.86 0.34
CA VAL A 197 23.83 41.26 -0.10
C VAL A 197 25.16 41.63 -0.75
N PRO A 198 25.18 42.12 -2.01
CA PRO A 198 26.43 42.49 -2.66
C PRO A 198 27.18 43.50 -1.77
N PRO A 199 28.52 43.41 -1.70
CA PRO A 199 29.31 44.31 -0.87
C PRO A 199 28.97 45.77 -1.22
N PRO A 200 28.98 46.69 -0.24
CA PRO A 200 28.67 48.09 -0.49
C PRO A 200 29.59 48.60 -1.61
N PRO A 201 29.06 49.35 -2.59
CA PRO A 201 29.82 49.74 -3.77
C PRO A 201 31.06 50.52 -3.33
N THR A 202 32.24 49.98 -3.65
CA THR A 202 33.50 50.69 -3.50
C THR A 202 33.44 51.96 -4.34
N THR A 203 33.23 53.10 -3.69
CA THR A 203 33.42 54.49 -4.16
C THR A 203 33.61 54.65 -5.68
N ARG A 204 32.49 54.62 -6.45
CA ARG A 204 32.25 55.29 -7.77
C ARG A 204 31.20 54.61 -8.68
N GLN A 205 30.46 53.59 -8.24
CA GLN A 205 29.34 53.10 -9.05
C GLN A 205 28.08 53.96 -8.86
N PRO A 206 27.38 54.33 -9.96
CA PRO A 206 26.13 55.08 -9.89
C PRO A 206 25.05 54.29 -9.14
N GLN A 207 24.28 54.95 -8.27
CA GLN A 207 23.23 54.37 -7.43
C GLN A 207 22.25 53.46 -8.21
N ASP A 208 22.04 53.76 -9.50
CA ASP A 208 21.17 53.00 -10.40
C ASP A 208 21.64 51.56 -10.68
N GLU A 209 22.95 51.29 -10.61
CA GLU A 209 23.50 49.93 -10.82
C GLU A 209 23.29 49.06 -9.57
N ALA A 210 23.51 49.61 -8.38
CA ALA A 210 23.28 48.90 -7.11
C ALA A 210 21.79 48.55 -6.90
N GLU A 211 20.86 49.43 -7.30
CA GLU A 211 19.43 49.11 -7.28
C GLU A 211 19.04 48.05 -8.33
N LYS A 212 19.66 48.06 -9.51
CA LYS A 212 19.45 47.02 -10.52
C LYS A 212 19.99 45.67 -10.06
N GLU A 213 21.13 45.63 -9.40
CA GLU A 213 21.69 44.39 -8.83
C GLU A 213 20.83 43.86 -7.68
N LYS A 214 20.33 44.73 -6.79
CA LYS A 214 19.37 44.32 -5.75
C LYS A 214 18.07 43.78 -6.33
N LYS A 215 17.49 44.45 -7.34
CA LYS A 215 16.29 43.95 -8.04
C LYS A 215 16.56 42.65 -8.80
N LYS A 216 17.78 42.45 -9.32
CA LYS A 216 18.19 41.21 -9.99
C LYS A 216 18.38 40.08 -8.98
N ALA A 217 19.04 40.33 -7.84
CA ALA A 217 19.19 39.37 -6.76
C ALA A 217 17.83 38.98 -6.15
N GLN A 218 16.93 39.94 -5.94
CA GLN A 218 15.58 39.69 -5.43
C GLN A 218 14.67 38.98 -6.45
N LYS A 219 14.93 39.14 -7.76
CA LYS A 219 14.25 38.40 -8.83
C LYS A 219 14.81 36.98 -9.01
N VAL A 220 16.03 36.72 -8.52
CA VAL A 220 16.69 35.40 -8.52
C VAL A 220 16.36 34.61 -7.25
N ALA A 221 16.08 35.29 -6.14
CA ALA A 221 15.59 34.65 -4.92
C ALA A 221 14.30 33.86 -5.23
N GLY A 222 14.41 32.52 -5.19
CA GLY A 222 13.27 31.63 -5.37
C GLY A 222 12.31 31.71 -4.19
N GLU A 223 11.07 31.29 -4.41
CA GLU A 223 10.15 30.98 -3.32
C GLU A 223 10.66 29.72 -2.60
N ALA A 224 10.56 29.69 -1.27
CA ALA A 224 10.94 28.53 -0.49
C ALA A 224 10.07 27.35 -0.90
N ASP A 225 10.70 26.27 -1.37
CA ASP A 225 10.04 25.02 -1.69
C ASP A 225 9.79 24.23 -0.39
N PRO A 226 8.54 24.10 0.08
CA PRO A 226 8.22 23.36 1.30
C PRO A 226 8.56 21.87 1.16
N ASP A 227 8.52 21.31 -0.06
CA ASP A 227 8.84 19.89 -0.29
C ASP A 227 10.35 19.64 -0.08
N TRP A 228 11.20 20.63 -0.40
CA TRP A 228 12.64 20.55 -0.17
C TRP A 228 12.96 20.56 1.32
N GLU A 229 12.40 21.49 2.11
CA GLU A 229 12.63 21.58 3.56
C GLU A 229 12.11 20.34 4.29
N THR A 230 10.91 19.88 3.91
CA THR A 230 10.32 18.64 4.42
C THR A 230 11.23 17.43 4.14
N GLY A 231 11.73 17.33 2.90
CA GLY A 231 12.65 16.27 2.48
C GLY A 231 13.99 16.32 3.21
N TRP A 232 14.53 17.52 3.44
CA TRP A 232 15.78 17.74 4.17
C TRP A 232 15.65 17.30 5.63
N HIS A 233 14.64 17.77 6.34
CA HIS A 233 14.39 17.39 7.73
C HIS A 233 14.12 15.88 7.88
N ALA A 234 13.35 15.29 6.96
CA ALA A 234 13.12 13.84 6.97
C ALA A 234 14.39 13.02 6.71
N THR A 235 15.33 13.55 5.92
CA THR A 235 16.62 12.93 5.65
C THR A 235 17.56 13.04 6.85
N ALA A 236 17.67 14.25 7.43
CA ALA A 236 18.44 14.51 8.64
C ALA A 236 17.98 13.62 9.80
N ALA A 237 16.66 13.45 9.97
CA ALA A 237 16.10 12.57 10.98
C ALA A 237 16.60 11.12 10.87
N GLY A 238 16.64 10.58 9.64
CA GLY A 238 17.14 9.22 9.38
C GLY A 238 18.62 9.08 9.75
N LEU A 239 19.46 10.04 9.35
CA LEU A 239 20.89 10.02 9.66
C LEU A 239 21.15 10.10 11.18
N TRP A 240 20.44 10.99 11.90
CA TRP A 240 20.57 11.08 13.35
C TRP A 240 20.14 9.80 14.07
N GLU A 241 19.10 9.13 13.56
CA GLU A 241 18.66 7.85 14.09
C GLU A 241 19.68 6.73 13.86
N GLU A 242 20.29 6.66 12.67
CA GLU A 242 21.36 5.71 12.36
C GLU A 242 22.60 5.92 13.25
N MET A 243 22.90 7.16 13.62
CA MET A 243 23.94 7.48 14.61
C MET A 243 23.54 7.17 16.06
N GLY A 244 22.28 6.80 16.31
CA GLY A 244 21.74 6.55 17.64
C GLY A 244 21.39 7.80 18.46
N ILE A 245 21.35 8.99 17.83
CA ILE A 245 21.00 10.26 18.49
C ILE A 245 19.50 10.54 18.30
N TYR A 246 18.68 9.81 19.06
CA TYR A 246 17.21 9.81 18.88
C TYR A 246 16.53 11.15 19.16
N SER A 247 17.07 11.98 20.05
CA SER A 247 16.45 13.29 20.38
C SER A 247 16.50 14.27 19.21
N LEU A 248 17.60 14.27 18.45
CA LEU A 248 17.71 15.07 17.23
C LEU A 248 16.86 14.49 16.11
N ALA A 249 16.81 13.16 15.99
CA ALA A 249 15.90 12.51 15.05
C ALA A 249 14.45 12.92 15.30
N GLU A 250 13.98 12.86 16.56
CA GLU A 250 12.62 13.27 16.96
C GLU A 250 12.34 14.75 16.64
N LEU A 251 13.30 15.64 16.89
CA LEU A 251 13.18 17.07 16.54
C LEU A 251 13.06 17.29 15.03
N HIS A 252 13.91 16.64 14.24
CA HIS A 252 13.87 16.77 12.78
C HIS A 252 12.61 16.14 12.19
N GLU A 253 12.08 15.08 12.77
CA GLU A 253 10.78 14.52 12.37
C GLU A 253 9.62 15.48 12.66
N SER A 254 9.60 16.13 13.83
CA SER A 254 8.56 17.12 14.14
C SER A 254 8.62 18.30 13.17
N LEU A 255 9.83 18.79 12.88
CA LEU A 255 10.03 19.88 11.91
C LEU A 255 9.58 19.46 10.52
N ALA A 256 9.95 18.25 10.07
CA ALA A 256 9.48 17.74 8.79
C ALA A 256 7.96 17.70 8.71
N LEU A 257 7.28 17.22 9.76
CA LEU A 257 5.80 17.18 9.80
C LEU A 257 5.16 18.57 9.81
N ASP A 258 5.79 19.57 10.46
CA ASP A 258 5.34 20.97 10.47
C ASP A 258 5.46 21.63 9.09
N PHE A 259 6.47 21.25 8.30
CA PHE A 259 6.68 21.75 6.95
C PHE A 259 5.84 21.04 5.87
N VAL A 260 5.19 19.90 6.17
CA VAL A 260 4.32 19.24 5.19
C VAL A 260 3.12 20.13 4.89
N ASP A 261 2.96 20.51 3.61
CA ASP A 261 1.80 21.25 3.15
C ASP A 261 0.50 20.48 3.49
N PRO A 262 -0.42 21.07 4.29
CA PRO A 262 -1.69 20.43 4.62
C PRO A 262 -2.59 20.21 3.40
N LEU A 263 -2.39 20.95 2.31
CA LEU A 263 -3.17 20.85 1.08
C LEU A 263 -2.62 19.80 0.10
N LYS A 264 -1.33 19.47 0.20
CA LYS A 264 -0.67 18.50 -0.68
C LYS A 264 0.32 17.64 0.11
N PRO A 265 -0.17 16.76 1.00
CA PRO A 265 0.71 15.97 1.84
C PRO A 265 1.53 14.98 1.00
N SER A 266 2.84 15.05 1.09
CA SER A 266 3.77 14.07 0.54
C SER A 266 3.78 12.82 1.44
N TRP A 267 2.86 11.90 1.15
CA TRP A 267 2.66 10.69 1.95
C TRP A 267 3.92 9.82 2.05
N ASP A 268 4.75 9.75 1.01
CA ASP A 268 6.07 9.10 1.09
C ASP A 268 6.90 9.59 2.29
N ILE A 269 6.97 10.91 2.51
CA ILE A 269 7.76 11.48 3.61
C ILE A 269 7.08 11.18 4.94
N LYS A 270 5.76 11.41 5.03
CA LYS A 270 4.99 11.13 6.25
C LYS A 270 5.11 9.67 6.67
N LEU A 271 4.98 8.72 5.75
CA LEU A 271 5.10 7.29 6.05
C LEU A 271 6.52 6.92 6.44
N SER A 272 7.55 7.51 5.83
CA SER A 272 8.94 7.28 6.26
C SER A 272 9.20 7.73 7.70
N ILE A 273 8.65 8.89 8.09
CA ILE A 273 8.73 9.41 9.46
C ILE A 273 7.93 8.53 10.42
N LEU A 274 6.69 8.18 10.07
CA LEU A 274 5.86 7.29 10.88
C LEU A 274 6.50 5.91 11.05
N SER A 275 7.17 5.38 10.02
CA SER A 275 7.89 4.11 10.11
C SER A 275 8.98 4.16 11.16
N ARG A 276 9.80 5.22 11.17
CA ARG A 276 10.85 5.40 12.19
C ARG A 276 10.28 5.58 13.59
N GLN A 277 9.28 6.45 13.74
CA GLN A 277 8.59 6.66 15.01
C GLN A 277 8.01 5.36 15.56
N THR A 278 7.35 4.58 14.70
CA THR A 278 6.74 3.31 15.09
C THR A 278 7.77 2.24 15.45
N GLN A 279 8.90 2.18 14.74
CA GLN A 279 10.01 1.31 15.10
C GLN A 279 10.58 1.67 16.47
N ARG A 280 10.83 2.96 16.75
CA ARG A 280 11.32 3.41 18.06
C ARG A 280 10.33 3.13 19.18
N GLU A 281 9.05 3.45 19.00
CA GLU A 281 8.04 3.18 20.03
C GLU A 281 7.78 1.68 20.23
N SER A 282 7.87 0.88 19.16
CA SER A 282 7.83 -0.58 19.22
C SER A 282 8.99 -1.10 20.08
N LEU A 283 10.20 -0.56 19.95
CA LEU A 283 11.33 -0.89 20.83
C LEU A 283 11.07 -0.52 22.29
N ARG A 284 10.30 0.55 22.57
CA ARG A 284 9.90 0.97 23.93
C ARG A 284 8.69 0.22 24.49
N PHE A 285 8.14 -0.76 23.77
CA PHE A 285 6.96 -1.56 24.16
C PHE A 285 5.66 -0.76 24.33
N LEU A 286 5.57 0.45 23.75
CA LEU A 286 4.40 1.32 23.86
C LEU A 286 3.36 1.05 22.76
N ARG A 287 2.87 -0.18 22.67
CA ARG A 287 1.94 -0.63 21.61
C ARG A 287 0.78 0.34 21.37
N VAL A 288 0.09 0.75 22.44
CA VAL A 288 -1.11 1.60 22.33
C VAL A 288 -0.76 2.96 21.74
N SER A 289 0.36 3.55 22.16
CA SER A 289 0.88 4.80 21.59
C SER A 289 1.16 4.65 20.11
N THR A 290 1.82 3.55 19.73
CA THR A 290 2.25 3.30 18.34
C THR A 290 1.08 3.11 17.39
N LEU A 291 0.07 2.36 17.82
CA LEU A 291 -1.16 2.21 17.04
C LEU A 291 -1.94 3.53 16.99
N GLN A 292 -2.00 4.27 18.08
CA GLN A 292 -2.67 5.57 18.11
C GLN A 292 -1.98 6.56 17.17
N LEU A 293 -0.66 6.58 17.13
CA LEU A 293 0.13 7.37 16.18
C LEU A 293 -0.24 7.02 14.74
N LEU A 294 -0.19 5.74 14.37
CA LEU A 294 -0.53 5.26 13.02
C LEU A 294 -1.99 5.53 12.63
N LEU A 295 -2.93 5.38 13.56
CA LEU A 295 -4.36 5.61 13.31
C LEU A 295 -4.70 7.10 13.24
N SER A 296 -4.08 7.93 14.08
CA SER A 296 -4.28 9.38 14.08
C SER A 296 -3.75 10.05 12.81
N ALA A 297 -2.77 9.44 12.14
CA ALA A 297 -2.28 9.91 10.84
C ALA A 297 -3.35 9.80 9.73
N VAL A 298 -4.29 8.86 9.84
CA VAL A 298 -5.30 8.56 8.81
C VAL A 298 -6.73 8.76 9.27
N ASP A 299 -6.97 9.31 10.46
CA ASP A 299 -8.29 9.37 11.12
C ASP A 299 -9.37 10.11 10.30
N THR A 300 -9.00 11.21 9.66
CA THR A 300 -9.91 12.16 9.01
C THR A 300 -9.75 12.11 7.50
N ARG A 301 -10.83 12.42 6.77
CA ARG A 301 -10.82 12.43 5.30
C ARG A 301 -9.78 13.41 4.75
N GLY A 302 -9.61 14.57 5.39
CA GLY A 302 -8.62 15.57 4.98
C GLY A 302 -7.19 15.07 5.14
N LYS A 303 -6.89 14.32 6.21
CA LYS A 303 -5.55 13.73 6.36
C LYS A 303 -5.27 12.70 5.28
N ARG A 304 -6.25 11.86 4.92
CA ARG A 304 -6.17 10.84 3.85
C ARG A 304 -6.15 11.42 2.43
N GLU A 305 -6.32 12.72 2.25
CA GLU A 305 -6.26 13.34 0.94
C GLU A 305 -4.86 13.16 0.34
N GLY A 306 -4.79 12.77 -0.93
CA GLY A 306 -3.52 12.48 -1.62
C GLY A 306 -2.87 11.15 -1.26
N MET A 307 -3.41 10.36 -0.33
CA MET A 307 -2.88 9.03 -0.01
C MET A 307 -3.13 8.08 -1.19
N GLY A 308 -2.08 7.58 -1.82
CA GLY A 308 -2.16 6.60 -2.89
C GLY A 308 -2.39 5.18 -2.36
N MET A 309 -2.72 4.24 -3.25
CA MET A 309 -2.84 2.82 -2.87
C MET A 309 -1.51 2.24 -2.39
N LYS A 310 -0.38 2.73 -2.91
CA LYS A 310 0.96 2.39 -2.42
C LYS A 310 1.10 2.72 -0.94
N ASP A 311 0.79 3.97 -0.62
CA ASP A 311 0.89 4.53 0.73
C ASP A 311 -0.01 3.78 1.71
N VAL A 312 -1.22 3.41 1.27
CA VAL A 312 -2.13 2.58 2.08
C VAL A 312 -1.55 1.20 2.37
N ARG A 313 -0.88 0.59 1.39
CA ARG A 313 -0.20 -0.71 1.59
C ARG A 313 0.93 -0.59 2.59
N GLU A 314 1.81 0.38 2.40
CA GLU A 314 2.92 0.64 3.33
C GLU A 314 2.41 0.95 4.75
N TRP A 315 1.39 1.80 4.87
CA TRP A 315 0.75 2.09 6.16
C TRP A 315 0.15 0.84 6.81
N ARG A 316 -0.57 0.03 6.04
CA ARG A 316 -1.14 -1.24 6.52
C ARG A 316 -0.04 -2.20 6.99
N GLU A 317 1.05 -2.31 6.23
CA GLU A 317 2.20 -3.14 6.58
C GLU A 317 2.84 -2.68 7.90
N MET A 318 2.96 -1.36 8.12
CA MET A 318 3.44 -0.82 9.40
C MET A 318 2.52 -1.23 10.57
N VAL A 319 1.20 -1.10 10.43
CA VAL A 319 0.23 -1.51 11.47
C VAL A 319 0.41 -2.99 11.83
N TRP A 320 0.48 -3.86 10.83
CA TRP A 320 0.62 -5.30 11.08
C TRP A 320 2.01 -5.72 11.53
N THR A 321 3.06 -4.97 11.16
CA THR A 321 4.42 -5.20 11.66
C THR A 321 4.51 -4.89 13.15
N VAL A 322 3.92 -3.76 13.60
CA VAL A 322 3.85 -3.39 15.02
C VAL A 322 3.11 -4.46 15.82
N GLU A 323 1.98 -4.97 15.32
CA GLU A 323 1.23 -6.05 15.97
C GLU A 323 2.01 -7.36 16.01
N ARG A 324 2.69 -7.72 14.91
CA ARG A 324 3.52 -8.93 14.84
C ARG A 324 4.67 -8.86 15.85
N ASP A 325 5.37 -7.74 15.90
CA ASP A 325 6.51 -7.55 16.80
C ASP A 325 6.07 -7.60 18.26
N TRP A 326 4.94 -6.99 18.58
CA TRP A 326 4.33 -7.09 19.90
C TRP A 326 3.94 -8.52 20.26
N ALA A 327 3.30 -9.25 19.33
CA ALA A 327 2.88 -10.63 19.53
C ALA A 327 4.08 -11.55 19.77
N ARG A 328 5.14 -11.40 18.96
CA ARG A 328 6.41 -12.13 19.09
C ARG A 328 7.02 -11.92 20.47
N ARG A 329 7.15 -10.66 20.91
CA ARG A 329 7.76 -10.33 22.21
C ARG A 329 6.89 -10.75 23.40
N SER A 330 5.58 -10.77 23.22
CA SER A 330 4.63 -11.26 24.23
C SER A 330 4.54 -12.80 24.28
N GLY A 331 5.29 -13.52 23.44
CA GLY A 331 5.25 -14.99 23.35
C GLY A 331 3.97 -15.54 22.70
N ARG A 332 3.12 -14.69 22.11
CA ARG A 332 1.84 -15.05 21.52
C ARG A 332 2.04 -15.50 20.08
N LYS A 333 2.53 -16.73 19.88
CA LYS A 333 2.82 -17.30 18.54
C LYS A 333 1.61 -17.26 17.60
N ARG A 334 0.39 -17.46 18.12
CA ARG A 334 -0.84 -17.40 17.33
C ARG A 334 -1.13 -15.99 16.80
N ASP A 335 -0.96 -14.97 17.64
CA ASP A 335 -1.09 -13.56 17.26
C ASP A 335 -0.02 -13.18 16.24
N GLU A 336 1.21 -13.68 16.40
CA GLU A 336 2.30 -13.47 15.44
C GLU A 336 1.96 -14.08 14.07
N LEU A 337 1.46 -15.31 14.05
CA LEU A 337 1.02 -15.99 12.82
C LEU A 337 -0.18 -15.27 12.18
N ALA A 338 -1.13 -14.76 12.98
CA ALA A 338 -2.25 -13.98 12.47
C ALA A 338 -1.77 -12.67 11.80
N ALA A 339 -0.91 -11.91 12.48
CA ALA A 339 -0.28 -10.71 11.91
C ALA A 339 0.48 -11.03 10.62
N GLN A 340 1.26 -12.11 10.64
CA GLN A 340 2.02 -12.58 9.49
C GLN A 340 1.09 -12.95 8.33
N ARG A 341 -0.04 -13.61 8.58
CA ARG A 341 -1.07 -13.89 7.56
C ARG A 341 -1.60 -12.60 6.94
N PHE A 342 -1.83 -11.54 7.72
CA PHE A 342 -2.28 -10.24 7.17
C PHE A 342 -1.20 -9.50 6.39
N LEU A 343 0.07 -9.65 6.76
CA LEU A 343 1.22 -9.14 6.00
C LEU A 343 1.40 -9.91 4.69
N THR A 344 1.23 -11.23 4.71
CA THR A 344 1.34 -12.06 3.52
C THR A 344 0.08 -12.04 2.67
N ARG A 345 -1.06 -11.57 3.19
CA ARG A 345 -2.34 -11.63 2.46
C ARG A 345 -2.23 -10.84 1.15
N PRO A 346 -2.44 -11.50 -0.01
CA PRO A 346 -2.35 -10.85 -1.30
C PRO A 346 -3.22 -9.60 -1.33
N THR A 347 -2.65 -8.49 -1.75
CA THR A 347 -3.45 -7.32 -2.10
C THR A 347 -4.19 -7.64 -3.39
N LEU A 348 -5.51 -7.48 -3.35
CA LEU A 348 -6.34 -7.59 -4.54
C LEU A 348 -5.79 -6.64 -5.62
N PRO A 349 -5.36 -7.15 -6.79
CA PRO A 349 -4.98 -6.27 -7.88
C PRO A 349 -6.21 -5.43 -8.25
N THR A 350 -6.01 -4.12 -8.35
CA THR A 350 -6.93 -3.21 -9.02
C THR A 350 -6.89 -3.54 -10.50
N SER A 351 -7.60 -4.59 -10.90
CA SER A 351 -7.74 -4.97 -12.30
C SER A 351 -8.37 -3.80 -13.07
N PRO A 352 -7.80 -3.37 -14.21
CA PRO A 352 -8.35 -2.32 -15.05
C PRO A 352 -9.70 -2.73 -15.67
N ASP A 353 -9.91 -4.04 -15.86
CA ASP A 353 -11.23 -4.61 -16.15
C ASP A 353 -12.08 -4.58 -14.88
N GLY A 354 -12.79 -3.47 -14.67
CA GLY A 354 -13.77 -3.29 -13.61
C GLY A 354 -14.89 -4.35 -13.61
N ASP A 355 -15.01 -5.11 -14.71
CA ASP A 355 -16.02 -6.15 -14.92
C ASP A 355 -15.52 -7.57 -14.61
N ALA A 356 -14.23 -7.76 -14.35
CA ALA A 356 -13.75 -9.09 -13.93
C ALA A 356 -14.42 -9.45 -12.59
N PRO A 357 -15.19 -10.55 -12.52
CA PRO A 357 -15.91 -10.92 -11.32
C PRO A 357 -14.92 -11.10 -10.16
N LEU A 358 -15.35 -10.73 -8.94
CA LEU A 358 -14.52 -10.68 -7.74
C LEU A 358 -13.67 -11.95 -7.53
N HIS A 359 -14.21 -13.12 -7.90
CA HIS A 359 -13.52 -14.40 -7.80
C HIS A 359 -12.28 -14.47 -8.70
N THR A 360 -12.33 -13.97 -9.93
CA THR A 360 -11.19 -13.97 -10.86
C THR A 360 -10.06 -13.12 -10.31
N ARG A 361 -10.40 -11.95 -9.76
CA ARG A 361 -9.44 -11.03 -9.15
C ARG A 361 -8.81 -11.62 -7.88
N LEU A 362 -9.61 -12.27 -7.05
CA LEU A 362 -9.14 -13.00 -5.86
C LEU A 362 -8.22 -14.17 -6.23
N SER A 363 -8.64 -15.01 -7.19
CA SER A 363 -7.85 -16.15 -7.68
C SER A 363 -6.53 -15.70 -8.30
N GLN A 364 -6.53 -14.61 -9.10
CA GLN A 364 -5.30 -14.01 -9.63
C GLN A 364 -4.38 -13.50 -8.52
N ALA A 365 -4.93 -12.78 -7.53
CA ALA A 365 -4.14 -12.28 -6.39
C ALA A 365 -3.46 -13.41 -5.63
N TYR A 366 -4.21 -14.47 -5.31
CA TYR A 366 -3.67 -15.64 -4.62
C TYR A 366 -2.73 -16.47 -5.49
N THR A 367 -2.94 -16.52 -6.80
CA THR A 367 -2.00 -17.18 -7.73
C THR A 367 -0.68 -16.42 -7.80
N ASN A 368 -0.72 -15.09 -7.88
CA ASN A 368 0.47 -14.24 -7.86
C ASN A 368 1.19 -14.35 -6.50
N HIS A 369 0.44 -14.39 -5.40
CA HIS A 369 0.99 -14.64 -4.08
C HIS A 369 1.65 -16.00 -3.97
N HIS A 370 0.97 -17.07 -4.40
CA HIS A 370 1.56 -18.42 -4.39
C HIS A 370 2.85 -18.47 -5.23
N ARG A 371 2.89 -17.77 -6.37
CA ARG A 371 4.10 -17.65 -7.18
C ARG A 371 5.21 -16.90 -6.45
N SER A 372 4.90 -15.81 -5.76
CA SER A 372 5.91 -15.06 -5.00
C SER A 372 6.42 -15.80 -3.76
N THR A 373 5.60 -16.69 -3.17
CA THR A 373 6.00 -17.54 -2.04
C THR A 373 6.75 -18.80 -2.43
N GLN A 374 6.97 -19.09 -3.72
CA GLN A 374 7.71 -20.28 -4.15
C GLN A 374 9.15 -20.37 -3.63
N THR A 375 9.74 -19.21 -3.32
CA THR A 375 11.10 -19.07 -2.77
C THR A 375 11.15 -19.16 -1.24
N LEU A 376 9.99 -19.16 -0.57
CA LEU A 376 9.88 -19.25 0.89
C LEU A 376 9.95 -20.70 1.38
N SER A 377 9.91 -20.88 2.70
CA SER A 377 9.93 -22.21 3.33
C SER A 377 8.81 -23.11 2.78
N THR A 378 9.07 -24.42 2.70
CA THR A 378 8.14 -25.44 2.20
C THR A 378 6.78 -25.34 2.88
N ARG A 379 6.77 -25.10 4.20
CA ARG A 379 5.55 -24.93 5.00
C ARG A 379 4.71 -23.74 4.56
N THR A 380 5.34 -22.57 4.38
CA THR A 380 4.64 -21.35 3.92
C THR A 380 4.09 -21.51 2.51
N ARG A 381 4.88 -22.12 1.61
CA ARG A 381 4.46 -22.43 0.25
C ARG A 381 3.23 -23.33 0.24
N LEU A 382 3.24 -24.41 1.04
CA LEU A 382 2.12 -25.33 1.20
C LEU A 382 0.87 -24.66 1.73
N THR A 383 0.99 -23.87 2.80
CA THR A 383 -0.18 -23.13 3.34
C THR A 383 -0.79 -22.20 2.30
N SER A 384 0.04 -21.49 1.50
CA SER A 384 -0.46 -20.60 0.45
C SER A 384 -1.17 -21.34 -0.68
N LEU A 385 -0.72 -22.57 -1.00
CA LEU A 385 -1.36 -23.42 -1.99
C LEU A 385 -2.72 -23.93 -1.50
N LEU A 386 -2.80 -24.39 -0.25
CA LEU A 386 -4.05 -24.84 0.35
C LEU A 386 -5.09 -23.71 0.40
N ASP A 387 -4.69 -22.51 0.83
CA ASP A 387 -5.55 -21.33 0.84
C ASP A 387 -6.05 -20.97 -0.56
N LEU A 388 -5.19 -21.07 -1.59
CA LEU A 388 -5.55 -20.82 -2.99
C LEU A 388 -6.57 -21.83 -3.50
N ILE A 389 -6.40 -23.12 -3.19
CA ILE A 389 -7.32 -24.18 -3.62
C ILE A 389 -8.69 -24.03 -2.97
N GLU A 390 -8.74 -23.86 -1.64
CA GLU A 390 -9.99 -23.64 -0.90
C GLU A 390 -10.75 -22.42 -1.45
N LEU A 391 -10.03 -21.33 -1.72
CA LEU A 391 -10.62 -20.12 -2.29
C LEU A 391 -11.19 -20.37 -3.69
N ARG A 392 -10.43 -21.04 -4.58
CA ARG A 392 -10.91 -21.38 -5.93
C ARG A 392 -12.18 -22.22 -5.85
N LEU A 393 -12.18 -23.28 -5.04
CA LEU A 393 -13.32 -24.18 -4.87
C LEU A 393 -14.57 -23.42 -4.40
N SER A 394 -14.43 -22.62 -3.33
CA SER A 394 -15.54 -21.84 -2.77
C SER A 394 -16.13 -20.80 -3.75
N SER A 395 -15.39 -20.48 -4.81
CA SER A 395 -15.73 -19.42 -5.76
C SER A 395 -16.11 -19.91 -7.16
N ALA A 396 -15.90 -21.20 -7.45
CA ALA A 396 -15.97 -21.75 -8.80
C ALA A 396 -17.40 -21.85 -9.36
N GLY A 397 -18.43 -21.90 -8.50
CA GLY A 397 -19.83 -22.01 -8.91
C GLY A 397 -20.03 -23.20 -9.86
N PRO A 398 -20.54 -23.02 -11.10
CA PRO A 398 -20.72 -24.13 -12.05
C PRO A 398 -19.42 -24.76 -12.56
N GLY A 399 -18.26 -24.15 -12.34
CA GLY A 399 -16.93 -24.68 -12.71
C GLY A 399 -16.22 -25.48 -11.61
N GLU A 400 -16.93 -25.84 -10.54
CA GLU A 400 -16.33 -26.46 -9.35
C GLU A 400 -15.57 -27.75 -9.65
N THR A 401 -16.07 -28.59 -10.57
CA THR A 401 -15.42 -29.85 -10.96
C THR A 401 -14.07 -29.63 -11.63
N ALA A 402 -13.98 -28.70 -12.59
CA ALA A 402 -12.74 -28.40 -13.30
C ALA A 402 -11.68 -27.79 -12.35
N GLU A 403 -12.09 -26.90 -11.45
CA GLU A 403 -11.18 -26.36 -10.42
C GLU A 403 -10.79 -27.42 -9.39
N ALA A 404 -11.68 -28.37 -9.08
CA ALA A 404 -11.35 -29.49 -8.20
C ALA A 404 -10.30 -30.43 -8.81
N GLU A 405 -10.43 -30.77 -10.09
CA GLU A 405 -9.41 -31.56 -10.82
C GLU A 405 -8.06 -30.86 -10.80
N ARG A 406 -8.06 -29.56 -11.08
CA ARG A 406 -6.86 -28.73 -11.08
C ARG A 406 -6.21 -28.66 -9.70
N GLY A 407 -7.01 -28.42 -8.66
CA GLY A 407 -6.53 -28.36 -7.27
C GLY A 407 -5.93 -29.69 -6.81
N LEU A 408 -6.52 -30.81 -7.25
CA LEU A 408 -6.04 -32.14 -6.92
C LEU A 408 -4.72 -32.44 -7.64
N GLU A 409 -4.57 -32.03 -8.89
CA GLU A 409 -3.30 -32.12 -9.62
C GLU A 409 -2.20 -31.24 -9.01
N ASP A 410 -2.55 -30.02 -8.59
CA ASP A 410 -1.61 -29.14 -7.90
C ASP A 410 -1.17 -29.74 -6.55
N LEU A 411 -2.08 -30.37 -5.78
CA LEU A 411 -1.74 -31.08 -4.54
C LEU A 411 -0.87 -32.32 -4.78
N ARG A 412 -1.13 -33.10 -5.83
CA ARG A 412 -0.32 -34.29 -6.16
C ARG A 412 1.15 -33.94 -6.38
N LYS A 413 1.43 -32.81 -7.05
CA LYS A 413 2.80 -32.34 -7.29
C LYS A 413 3.59 -32.07 -6.01
N VAL A 414 2.91 -31.65 -4.94
CA VAL A 414 3.53 -31.28 -3.65
C VAL A 414 3.32 -32.34 -2.57
N TRP A 415 2.64 -33.45 -2.90
CA TRP A 415 2.24 -34.47 -1.91
C TRP A 415 3.43 -35.20 -1.29
N THR A 416 4.47 -35.48 -2.08
CA THR A 416 5.70 -36.13 -1.61
C THR A 416 6.45 -35.25 -0.62
N GLU A 417 6.50 -33.94 -0.86
CA GLU A 417 7.10 -32.97 0.06
C GLU A 417 6.29 -32.82 1.36
N LEU A 418 4.95 -32.92 1.27
CA LEU A 418 4.07 -32.97 2.44
C LEU A 418 4.33 -34.20 3.31
N LEU A 419 4.52 -35.36 2.69
CA LEU A 419 4.83 -36.60 3.39
C LEU A 419 6.22 -36.55 4.04
N SER A 420 7.22 -35.93 3.41
CA SER A 420 8.55 -35.79 4.02
C SER A 420 8.52 -34.93 5.29
N LEU A 421 7.60 -33.97 5.40
CA LEU A 421 7.42 -33.20 6.65
C LEU A 421 6.93 -34.07 7.83
N GLN A 422 6.30 -35.22 7.55
CA GLN A 422 5.88 -36.16 8.59
C GLN A 422 7.05 -37.01 9.11
N GLU A 423 8.01 -37.36 8.24
CA GLU A 423 9.16 -38.20 8.58
C GLU A 423 10.17 -37.49 9.50
N GLU A 424 10.15 -36.15 9.54
CA GLU A 424 11.04 -35.33 10.39
C GLU A 424 10.69 -35.38 11.91
N GLY A 425 9.73 -36.21 12.32
CA GLY A 425 9.62 -36.70 13.70
C GLY A 425 8.57 -36.04 14.60
N GLU A 426 7.76 -35.11 14.12
CA GLU A 426 6.73 -34.41 14.90
C GLU A 426 5.30 -34.90 14.59
N GLY A 427 5.05 -36.22 14.61
CA GLY A 427 3.69 -36.75 14.43
C GLY A 427 3.00 -36.25 13.15
N GLU A 428 1.66 -36.32 13.10
CA GLU A 428 0.94 -35.68 11.98
C GLU A 428 0.80 -34.19 12.25
N SER A 429 1.41 -33.38 11.39
CA SER A 429 1.35 -31.93 11.45
C SER A 429 -0.06 -31.40 11.11
N GLU A 430 -0.35 -30.18 11.57
CA GLU A 430 -1.57 -29.45 11.21
C GLU A 430 -1.67 -29.30 9.69
N GLU A 431 -0.55 -29.03 9.00
CA GLU A 431 -0.50 -28.84 7.55
C GLU A 431 -0.85 -30.11 6.80
N LEU A 432 -0.38 -31.27 7.26
CA LEU A 432 -0.70 -32.55 6.62
C LEU A 432 -2.17 -32.90 6.81
N SER A 433 -2.71 -32.66 8.01
CA SER A 433 -4.13 -32.86 8.32
C SER A 433 -5.00 -31.98 7.43
N ARG A 434 -4.62 -30.70 7.26
CA ARG A 434 -5.29 -29.75 6.38
C ARG A 434 -5.16 -30.13 4.91
N ALA A 435 -3.99 -30.59 4.46
CA ALA A 435 -3.81 -31.03 3.08
C ALA A 435 -4.68 -32.24 2.74
N ARG A 436 -4.83 -33.19 3.68
CA ARG A 436 -5.75 -34.33 3.53
C ARG A 436 -7.22 -33.89 3.56
N GLU A 437 -7.58 -32.91 4.37
CA GLU A 437 -8.93 -32.33 4.38
C GLU A 437 -9.26 -31.70 3.02
N VAL A 438 -8.38 -30.85 2.50
CA VAL A 438 -8.56 -30.22 1.18
C VAL A 438 -8.59 -31.28 0.07
N LYS A 439 -7.76 -32.31 0.15
CA LYS A 439 -7.82 -33.42 -0.80
C LYS A 439 -9.17 -34.15 -0.75
N ALA A 440 -9.67 -34.44 0.45
CA ALA A 440 -10.97 -35.09 0.64
C ALA A 440 -12.12 -34.22 0.10
N THR A 441 -12.10 -32.90 0.32
CA THR A 441 -13.13 -31.99 -0.23
C THR A 441 -13.08 -31.94 -1.75
N LEU A 442 -11.90 -31.93 -2.38
CA LEU A 442 -11.76 -32.04 -3.83
C LEU A 442 -12.33 -33.37 -4.36
N GLU A 443 -12.02 -34.49 -3.69
CA GLU A 443 -12.52 -35.81 -4.08
C GLU A 443 -14.05 -35.92 -3.93
N ILE A 444 -14.65 -35.25 -2.95
CA ILE A 444 -16.11 -35.17 -2.79
C ILE A 444 -16.75 -34.46 -3.98
N VAL A 445 -16.20 -33.30 -4.38
CA VAL A 445 -16.70 -32.55 -5.54
C VAL A 445 -16.60 -33.38 -6.82
N LEU A 446 -15.49 -34.11 -7.01
CA LEU A 446 -15.29 -34.98 -8.17
C LEU A 446 -16.13 -36.25 -8.15
N SER A 447 -16.59 -36.67 -6.97
CA SER A 447 -17.46 -37.84 -6.79
C SER A 447 -18.95 -37.51 -6.90
N ALA A 448 -19.32 -36.28 -7.28
CA ALA A 448 -20.71 -35.87 -7.46
C ALA A 448 -21.41 -36.81 -8.47
N GLY A 449 -22.22 -37.74 -7.97
CA GLY A 449 -22.95 -38.75 -8.75
C GLY A 449 -22.42 -40.19 -8.66
N GLU A 450 -21.30 -40.44 -7.97
CA GLU A 450 -20.77 -41.79 -7.71
C GLU A 450 -20.70 -42.09 -6.20
N ASP A 451 -21.84 -42.41 -5.61
CA ASP A 451 -21.99 -42.62 -4.16
C ASP A 451 -21.06 -43.71 -3.58
N SER A 452 -20.60 -44.65 -4.42
CA SER A 452 -19.67 -45.72 -4.04
C SER A 452 -18.28 -45.21 -3.65
N ARG A 453 -17.88 -44.00 -4.07
CA ARG A 453 -16.57 -43.42 -3.76
C ARG A 453 -16.52 -42.64 -2.45
N LEU A 454 -17.67 -42.29 -1.89
CA LEU A 454 -17.76 -41.45 -0.68
C LEU A 454 -17.39 -42.17 0.63
N PRO A 455 -17.65 -43.47 0.86
CA PRO A 455 -17.34 -44.11 2.15
C PRO A 455 -15.84 -44.08 2.55
N PRO A 456 -14.87 -44.34 1.65
CA PRO A 456 -13.45 -44.17 1.97
C PRO A 456 -13.06 -42.73 2.33
N ILE A 457 -13.75 -41.74 1.74
CA ILE A 457 -13.51 -40.32 2.04
C ILE A 457 -14.00 -40.00 3.46
N VAL A 458 -15.14 -40.57 3.88
CA VAL A 458 -15.64 -40.44 5.26
C VAL A 458 -14.64 -40.98 6.26
N GLU A 459 -14.05 -42.15 6.01
CA GLU A 459 -13.02 -42.74 6.89
C GLU A 459 -11.77 -41.84 6.98
N THR A 460 -11.38 -41.25 5.85
CA THR A 460 -10.26 -40.30 5.80
C THR A 460 -10.55 -39.04 6.63
N LEU A 461 -11.77 -38.48 6.51
CA LEU A 461 -12.22 -37.32 7.28
C LEU A 461 -12.35 -37.62 8.78
N GLU A 462 -12.76 -38.83 9.17
CA GLU A 462 -12.77 -39.26 10.58
C GLU A 462 -11.35 -39.33 11.15
N ALA A 463 -10.38 -39.83 10.39
CA ALA A 463 -8.98 -39.84 10.79
C ALA A 463 -8.44 -38.41 10.96
N ILE A 464 -8.76 -37.50 10.02
CA ILE A 464 -8.41 -36.07 10.12
C ILE A 464 -9.04 -35.44 11.37
N LEU A 465 -10.32 -35.71 11.62
CA LEU A 465 -11.02 -35.23 12.82
C LEU A 465 -10.32 -35.69 14.09
N HIS A 466 -9.93 -36.97 14.18
CA HIS A 466 -9.22 -37.49 15.34
C HIS A 466 -7.88 -36.76 15.56
N ASN A 467 -7.17 -36.45 14.48
CA ASN A 467 -5.94 -35.67 14.56
C ASN A 467 -6.17 -34.22 14.98
N TYR A 468 -7.21 -33.55 14.48
CA TYR A 468 -7.56 -32.20 14.93
C TYR A 468 -7.92 -32.17 16.42
N LEU A 469 -8.65 -33.17 16.90
CA LEU A 469 -8.95 -33.30 18.33
C LEU A 469 -7.68 -33.56 19.15
N ARG A 470 -6.77 -34.42 18.68
CA ARG A 470 -5.47 -34.67 19.33
C ARG A 470 -4.61 -33.41 19.39
N LEU A 471 -4.61 -32.60 18.34
CA LEU A 471 -3.89 -31.34 18.26
C LEU A 471 -4.62 -30.17 18.96
N SER A 472 -5.79 -30.40 19.57
CA SER A 472 -6.63 -29.37 20.18
C SER A 472 -7.07 -28.25 19.21
N LEU A 473 -7.17 -28.55 17.92
CA LEU A 473 -7.59 -27.63 16.86
C LEU A 473 -9.12 -27.64 16.71
N LEU A 474 -9.83 -27.22 17.75
CA LEU A 474 -11.30 -27.30 17.84
C LEU A 474 -12.05 -26.68 16.63
N PRO A 475 -11.65 -25.51 16.09
CA PRO A 475 -12.34 -24.94 14.92
C PRO A 475 -12.21 -25.81 13.66
N SER A 476 -11.07 -26.45 13.45
CA SER A 476 -10.87 -27.37 12.31
C SER A 476 -11.62 -28.67 12.52
N ALA A 477 -11.68 -29.18 13.76
CA ALA A 477 -12.51 -30.33 14.10
C ALA A 477 -14.01 -30.06 13.87
N LEU A 478 -14.53 -28.87 14.20
CA LEU A 478 -15.91 -28.48 13.92
C LEU A 478 -16.23 -28.46 12.41
N ARG A 479 -15.30 -27.95 11.58
CA ARG A 479 -15.46 -27.94 10.12
C ARG A 479 -15.47 -29.36 9.53
N ALA A 480 -14.56 -30.22 10.00
CA ALA A 480 -14.52 -31.62 9.60
C ALA A 480 -15.82 -32.36 10.00
N LEU A 481 -16.33 -32.11 11.22
CA LEU A 481 -17.60 -32.67 11.70
C LEU A 481 -18.81 -32.19 10.87
N ASP A 482 -18.91 -30.90 10.53
CA ASP A 482 -19.99 -30.39 9.67
C ASP A 482 -19.97 -31.09 8.30
N THR A 483 -18.78 -31.25 7.72
CA THR A 483 -18.60 -31.96 6.45
C THR A 483 -19.02 -33.43 6.55
N LEU A 484 -18.62 -34.11 7.63
CA LEU A 484 -19.01 -35.49 7.92
C LEU A 484 -20.53 -35.67 8.11
N VAL A 485 -21.18 -34.74 8.81
CA VAL A 485 -22.66 -34.75 8.98
C VAL A 485 -23.36 -34.66 7.63
N ARG A 486 -22.95 -33.71 6.79
CA ARG A 486 -23.55 -33.52 5.46
C ARG A 486 -23.35 -34.72 4.54
N LEU A 487 -22.16 -35.31 4.55
CA LEU A 487 -21.86 -36.51 3.78
C LEU A 487 -22.67 -37.72 4.24
N ALA A 488 -22.77 -37.93 5.56
CA ALA A 488 -23.55 -39.02 6.12
C ALA A 488 -25.05 -38.85 5.82
N ASP A 489 -25.58 -37.63 5.81
CA ASP A 489 -26.95 -37.35 5.41
C ASP A 489 -27.19 -37.61 3.91
N HIS A 490 -26.25 -37.20 3.06
CA HIS A 490 -26.31 -37.50 1.63
C HIS A 490 -26.28 -39.02 1.35
N LEU A 491 -25.35 -39.75 1.98
CA LEU A 491 -25.26 -41.21 1.87
C LEU A 491 -26.47 -41.94 2.43
N HIS A 492 -27.09 -41.39 3.49
CA HIS A 492 -28.34 -41.90 4.02
C HIS A 492 -29.47 -41.84 2.98
N ILE A 493 -29.56 -40.73 2.25
CA ILE A 493 -30.58 -40.51 1.20
C ILE A 493 -30.29 -41.37 -0.04
N ALA A 494 -29.02 -41.52 -0.41
CA ALA A 494 -28.60 -42.28 -1.59
C ALA A 494 -28.68 -43.81 -1.41
N ALA A 495 -28.61 -44.30 -0.18
CA ALA A 495 -28.60 -45.74 0.10
C ALA A 495 -29.91 -46.43 -0.32
N THR A 496 -29.81 -47.38 -1.25
CA THR A 496 -30.93 -48.22 -1.70
C THR A 496 -31.26 -49.36 -0.72
N GLU A 497 -30.26 -49.82 0.02
CA GLU A 497 -30.42 -50.86 1.04
C GLU A 497 -30.79 -50.26 2.40
N SER A 498 -31.85 -50.79 3.01
CA SER A 498 -32.35 -50.32 4.31
C SER A 498 -31.30 -50.40 5.43
N GLY A 499 -30.43 -51.41 5.39
CA GLY A 499 -29.34 -51.58 6.37
C GLY A 499 -28.27 -50.49 6.25
N GLN A 500 -27.84 -50.16 5.04
CA GLN A 500 -26.87 -49.10 4.80
C GLN A 500 -27.45 -47.72 5.14
N SER A 501 -28.71 -47.49 4.76
CA SER A 501 -29.42 -46.26 5.10
C SER A 501 -29.50 -46.05 6.63
N ALA A 502 -29.81 -47.10 7.39
CA ALA A 502 -29.84 -47.03 8.86
C ALA A 502 -28.46 -46.73 9.47
N LEU A 503 -27.40 -47.34 8.94
CA LEU A 503 -26.02 -47.10 9.38
C LEU A 503 -25.60 -45.64 9.17
N TRP A 504 -25.87 -45.06 8.00
CA TRP A 504 -25.51 -43.68 7.70
C TRP A 504 -26.30 -42.66 8.52
N ARG A 505 -27.58 -42.95 8.79
CA ARG A 505 -28.38 -42.15 9.72
C ARG A 505 -27.77 -42.14 11.13
N GLN A 506 -27.37 -43.30 11.64
CA GLN A 506 -26.73 -43.41 12.94
C GLN A 506 -25.42 -42.61 12.99
N ARG A 507 -24.54 -42.75 11.99
CA ARG A 507 -23.28 -41.99 11.93
C ARG A 507 -23.53 -40.48 11.87
N ARG A 508 -24.49 -40.03 11.06
CA ARG A 508 -24.90 -38.61 10.99
C ARG A 508 -25.26 -38.08 12.37
N ASP A 509 -26.10 -38.81 13.11
CA ASP A 509 -26.57 -38.40 14.44
C ASP A 509 -25.42 -38.40 15.46
N ASP A 510 -24.51 -39.38 15.38
CA ASP A 510 -23.30 -39.43 16.21
C ASP A 510 -22.36 -38.24 15.94
N PHE A 511 -22.14 -37.88 14.67
CA PHE A 511 -21.34 -36.70 14.31
C PHE A 511 -22.00 -35.40 14.75
N ALA A 512 -23.31 -35.26 14.54
CA ALA A 512 -24.06 -34.08 14.95
C ALA A 512 -24.00 -33.87 16.47
N LYS A 513 -24.10 -34.96 17.24
CA LYS A 513 -23.94 -34.92 18.70
C LYS A 513 -22.54 -34.44 19.11
N ARG A 514 -21.48 -35.00 18.51
CA ARG A 514 -20.10 -34.56 18.76
C ARG A 514 -19.88 -33.10 18.36
N TRP A 515 -20.50 -32.65 17.27
CA TRP A 515 -20.42 -31.27 16.83
C TRP A 515 -21.02 -30.32 17.87
N ILE A 516 -22.22 -30.64 18.39
CA ILE A 516 -22.88 -29.84 19.44
C ILE A 516 -22.03 -29.82 20.71
N GLU A 517 -21.53 -30.97 21.17
CA GLU A 517 -20.65 -31.04 22.35
C GLU A 517 -19.40 -30.19 22.17
N LEU A 518 -18.78 -30.22 20.99
CA LEU A 518 -17.58 -29.44 20.68
C LEU A 518 -17.88 -27.94 20.59
N ASP A 519 -19.01 -27.55 19.99
CA ASP A 519 -19.45 -26.15 19.92
C ASP A 519 -19.77 -25.60 21.32
N ASP A 520 -20.43 -26.40 22.16
CA ASP A 520 -20.67 -26.06 23.56
C ASP A 520 -19.35 -25.90 24.35
N THR A 521 -18.35 -26.76 24.13
CA THR A 521 -17.03 -26.59 24.77
C THR A 521 -16.34 -25.30 24.34
N LEU A 522 -16.48 -24.94 23.06
CA LEU A 522 -15.92 -23.73 22.49
C LEU A 522 -16.65 -22.48 23.01
N ALA A 523 -17.99 -22.52 23.10
CA ALA A 523 -18.82 -21.46 23.66
C ALA A 523 -18.61 -21.28 25.17
N ALA A 524 -18.37 -22.37 25.91
CA ALA A 524 -18.06 -22.33 27.34
C ALA A 524 -16.66 -21.79 27.65
N GLY A 525 -15.80 -21.56 26.63
CA GLY A 525 -14.42 -21.13 26.81
C GLY A 525 -13.55 -22.15 27.57
N LYS A 526 -14.03 -23.38 27.76
CA LYS A 526 -13.29 -24.45 28.44
C LYS A 526 -12.30 -25.05 27.45
N GLY A 527 -11.09 -24.50 27.39
CA GLY A 527 -9.98 -25.03 26.59
C GLY A 527 -9.39 -24.06 25.59
N ILE A 528 -10.02 -22.89 25.40
CA ILE A 528 -9.43 -21.75 24.71
C ILE A 528 -9.22 -20.72 25.82
N GLU A 529 -7.96 -20.48 26.20
CA GLU A 529 -7.60 -19.49 27.22
C GLU A 529 -8.46 -18.23 27.02
N GLN A 530 -9.09 -17.71 28.08
CA GLN A 530 -10.01 -16.57 28.02
C GLN A 530 -9.40 -15.33 27.32
N ASP A 531 -8.07 -15.27 27.21
CA ASP A 531 -7.30 -14.32 26.43
C ASP A 531 -7.61 -14.35 24.92
N ASP A 532 -8.06 -15.49 24.37
CA ASP A 532 -8.25 -15.70 22.92
C ASP A 532 -9.54 -15.06 22.35
N SER A 533 -10.57 -14.86 23.17
CA SER A 533 -11.81 -14.20 22.71
C SER A 533 -11.61 -12.69 22.58
N LEU A 534 -10.94 -12.08 23.57
CA LEU A 534 -10.58 -10.66 23.57
C LEU A 534 -9.53 -10.35 22.49
N THR A 535 -8.55 -11.23 22.26
CA THR A 535 -7.61 -11.06 21.15
C THR A 535 -8.33 -11.18 19.81
N LYS A 536 -9.20 -12.18 19.61
CA LYS A 536 -9.96 -12.34 18.35
C LYS A 536 -10.85 -11.13 18.08
N GLU A 537 -11.62 -10.66 19.06
CA GLU A 537 -12.45 -9.46 18.90
C GLU A 537 -11.60 -8.22 18.58
N ARG A 538 -10.43 -8.09 19.21
CA ARG A 538 -9.45 -7.02 18.94
C ARG A 538 -8.91 -7.11 17.51
N TRP A 539 -8.53 -8.30 17.05
CA TRP A 539 -8.06 -8.52 15.67
C TRP A 539 -9.14 -8.17 14.65
N ASP A 540 -10.37 -8.62 14.89
CA ASP A 540 -11.51 -8.32 14.01
C ASP A 540 -11.78 -6.81 13.97
N LYS A 541 -11.70 -6.10 15.10
CA LYS A 541 -11.83 -4.64 15.15
C LYS A 541 -10.71 -3.94 14.39
N LEU A 542 -9.45 -4.32 14.61
CA LEU A 542 -8.31 -3.72 13.94
C LEU A 542 -8.34 -3.98 12.43
N ALA A 543 -8.62 -5.22 12.02
CA ALA A 543 -8.76 -5.59 10.62
C ALA A 543 -9.88 -4.79 9.95
N ARG A 544 -11.05 -4.64 10.60
CA ARG A 544 -12.15 -3.80 10.09
C ARG A 544 -11.74 -2.34 9.92
N VAL A 545 -11.02 -1.76 10.87
CA VAL A 545 -10.56 -0.36 10.78
C VAL A 545 -9.57 -0.20 9.62
N VAL A 546 -8.59 -1.10 9.49
CA VAL A 546 -7.62 -1.10 8.39
C VAL A 546 -8.33 -1.25 7.04
N GLU A 547 -9.29 -2.17 6.93
CA GLU A 547 -10.09 -2.34 5.71
C GLU A 547 -10.99 -1.14 5.40
N GLN A 548 -11.57 -0.49 6.42
CA GLN A 548 -12.37 0.72 6.24
C GLN A 548 -11.53 1.90 5.74
N VAL A 549 -10.31 2.08 6.28
CA VAL A 549 -9.37 3.11 5.80
C VAL A 549 -8.99 2.82 4.35
N ALA A 550 -8.62 1.58 4.02
CA ALA A 550 -8.29 1.18 2.66
C ALA A 550 -9.43 1.44 1.68
N LYS A 551 -10.67 1.06 2.03
CA LYS A 551 -11.88 1.35 1.23
C LYS A 551 -12.15 2.85 1.10
N ALA A 552 -11.96 3.63 2.17
CA ALA A 552 -12.18 5.06 2.13
C ALA A 552 -11.18 5.77 1.20
N VAL A 553 -9.93 5.31 1.16
CA VAL A 553 -8.91 5.80 0.22
C VAL A 553 -9.24 5.36 -1.20
N GLU A 554 -9.65 4.11 -1.41
CA GLU A 554 -10.08 3.64 -2.73
C GLU A 554 -11.25 4.49 -3.28
N ILE A 555 -12.22 4.84 -2.42
CA ILE A 555 -13.35 5.72 -2.78
C ILE A 555 -12.89 7.16 -3.05
N SER A 556 -11.90 7.69 -2.31
CA SER A 556 -11.41 9.06 -2.55
C SER A 556 -10.62 9.19 -3.85
N ILE A 557 -9.95 8.11 -4.26
CA ILE A 557 -9.21 8.02 -5.51
C ILE A 557 -10.15 7.79 -6.71
N ARG A 558 -11.34 7.20 -6.51
CA ARG A 558 -12.37 7.07 -7.55
C ARG A 558 -12.93 8.44 -7.93
#